data_AF-A0A535F047-F1
#
_entry.id   AF-A0A535F047-F1
#
_cell.length_a   1.000
_cell.length_b   1.000
_cell.length_c   1.000
_cell.angle_alpha   90.00
_cell.angle_beta   90.00
_cell.angle_gamma   90.00
#
_symmetry.space_group_name_H-M   'P 1'
#
loop_
_entity.id
_entity.type
_entity.pdbx_description
1 polymer ?
#
loop_
_entity_poly.entity_id
_entity_poly.type
_entity_poly.pdbx_seq_one_letter_code
_entity_poly.pdbx_strand_id
1 'polypeptide(L)' 'MNNEPIDIPVEDELTHSEDYPFCDDGTCPCHEDETLIAEVNELVEDGTLSPVDATDIVTGKYW' A
#
# COMPACT_ATOMS: atom_id res chain seq x y z
N MET A 1 23.28 -38.64 -2.71
CA MET A 1 22.63 -37.47 -2.09
C MET A 1 21.83 -36.81 -3.18
N ASN A 2 20.50 -36.91 -3.11
CA ASN A 2 19.61 -36.31 -4.11
C ASN A 2 19.54 -34.81 -3.81
N ASN A 3 20.06 -33.99 -4.72
CA ASN A 3 19.96 -32.53 -4.67
C ASN A 3 18.79 -32.09 -5.55
N GLU A 4 17.60 -32.58 -5.25
CA GLU A 4 16.40 -32.12 -5.94
C GLU A 4 16.05 -30.73 -5.40
N PRO A 5 15.79 -29.72 -6.26
CA PRO A 5 15.34 -28.41 -5.82
C PRO A 5 14.08 -28.55 -4.96
N ILE A 6 14.05 -27.85 -3.83
CA ILE A 6 12.85 -27.75 -3.01
C ILE A 6 12.02 -26.61 -3.61
N ASP A 7 10.84 -26.92 -4.14
CA ASP A 7 9.86 -25.90 -4.52
C ASP A 7 9.34 -25.23 -3.25
N ILE A 8 9.77 -23.98 -3.03
CA ILE A 8 9.23 -23.12 -1.97
C ILE A 8 8.03 -22.39 -2.57
N PRO A 9 6.81 -22.57 -2.04
CA PRO A 9 5.69 -21.72 -2.44
C PRO A 9 6.01 -20.27 -2.06
N VAL A 10 6.11 -19.41 -3.06
CA VAL A 10 6.12 -17.96 -2.87
C VAL A 10 4.68 -17.57 -2.58
N GLU A 11 4.39 -17.18 -1.34
CA GLU A 11 3.14 -16.49 -1.04
C GLU A 11 3.28 -15.06 -1.58
N ASP A 12 2.76 -14.83 -2.79
CA ASP A 12 2.52 -13.48 -3.31
C ASP A 12 1.35 -12.88 -2.51
N GLU A 13 1.59 -12.56 -1.25
CA GLU A 13 0.61 -11.87 -0.42
C GLU A 13 0.40 -10.49 -1.03
N LEU A 14 -0.79 -10.25 -1.60
CA LEU A 14 -1.15 -8.95 -2.18
C LEU A 14 -1.15 -7.91 -1.05
N THR A 15 -0.05 -7.16 -0.93
CA THR A 15 0.13 -6.07 0.05
C THR A 15 -0.67 -4.81 -0.28
N HIS A 16 -1.44 -4.84 -1.38
CA HIS A 16 -2.25 -3.72 -1.86
C HIS A 16 -3.64 -4.24 -2.25
N SER A 17 -4.65 -3.41 -2.03
CA SER A 17 -6.01 -3.65 -2.52
C SER A 17 -6.64 -2.34 -3.00
N GLU A 18 -7.80 -2.42 -3.65
CA GLU A 18 -8.53 -1.22 -4.07
C GLU A 18 -8.90 -0.32 -2.89
N ASP A 19 -9.22 -0.90 -1.72
CA ASP A 19 -9.57 -0.15 -0.51
C ASP A 19 -8.34 0.34 0.27
N TYR A 20 -7.18 -0.30 0.05
CA TYR A 20 -5.93 -0.01 0.75
C TYR A 20 -4.77 0.05 -0.25
N PRO A 21 -4.63 1.16 -0.98
CA PRO A 21 -3.66 1.25 -2.07
C PRO A 21 -2.21 1.49 -1.61
N PHE A 22 -1.99 1.85 -0.34
CA PHE A 22 -0.67 2.03 0.27
C PHE A 22 -0.42 0.93 1.30
N CYS A 23 0.72 0.23 1.21
CA CYS A 23 1.14 -0.75 2.21
C CYS A 23 1.93 -0.09 3.36
N ASP A 24 2.29 -0.85 4.37
CA ASP A 24 3.10 -0.38 5.51
C ASP A 24 4.62 -0.32 5.22
N ASP A 25 5.08 -0.91 4.11
CA ASP A 25 6.46 -0.83 3.64
C ASP A 25 6.75 0.52 2.99
N GLY A 26 7.33 1.44 3.76
CA GLY A 26 7.73 2.77 3.28
C GLY A 26 8.81 2.79 2.18
N THR A 27 9.35 1.65 1.76
CA THR A 27 10.21 1.53 0.56
C THR A 27 9.46 1.09 -0.70
N CYS A 28 8.18 0.74 -0.54
CA CYS A 28 7.32 0.33 -1.65
C CYS A 28 7.01 1.51 -2.58
N PRO A 29 7.06 1.31 -3.92
CA PRO A 29 6.76 2.37 -4.89
C PRO A 29 5.34 2.93 -4.82
N CYS A 30 4.39 2.27 -4.13
CA CYS A 30 3.04 2.79 -3.94
C CYS A 30 3.05 4.16 -3.23
N HIS A 31 4.05 4.44 -2.39
CA HIS A 31 4.23 5.73 -1.72
C HIS A 31 4.75 6.86 -2.64
N GLU A 32 5.14 6.53 -3.87
CA GLU A 32 5.55 7.49 -4.89
C GLU A 32 4.53 7.59 -6.05
N ASP A 33 3.39 6.89 -5.95
CA ASP A 33 2.35 6.95 -6.97
C ASP A 33 1.60 8.29 -6.91
N GLU A 34 1.95 9.19 -7.84
CA GLU A 34 1.35 10.51 -7.94
C GLU A 34 -0.17 10.48 -8.13
N THR A 35 -0.72 9.43 -8.75
CA THR A 35 -2.16 9.29 -8.97
C THR A 35 -2.87 8.99 -7.67
N LEU A 36 -2.40 7.99 -6.92
CA LEU A 36 -2.96 7.63 -5.61
C LEU A 36 -2.82 8.78 -4.61
N ILE A 37 -1.68 9.47 -4.63
CA ILE A 37 -1.45 10.64 -3.78
C ILE A 37 -2.40 11.79 -4.16
N ALA A 38 -2.63 12.04 -5.45
CA ALA A 38 -3.57 13.04 -5.90
C ALA A 38 -5.00 12.72 -5.46
N GLU A 39 -5.44 11.47 -5.58
CA GLU A 39 -6.77 11.03 -5.12
C GLU A 39 -6.96 11.26 -3.61
N VAL A 40 -5.97 10.89 -2.78
CA VAL A 40 -6.04 11.16 -1.33
C VAL A 40 -6.08 12.66 -1.04
N ASN A 41 -5.32 13.48 -1.77
CA ASN A 41 -5.35 14.93 -1.60
C ASN A 41 -6.71 15.53 -1.97
N GLU A 42 -7.34 15.07 -3.06
CA GLU A 42 -8.68 15.51 -3.45
C GLU A 42 -9.72 15.23 -2.34
N LEU A 43 -9.65 14.06 -1.71
CA LEU A 43 -10.52 13.68 -0.58
C LEU A 43 -10.28 14.55 0.67
N VAL A 44 -9.07 15.08 0.85
CA VAL A 44 -8.79 16.06 1.92
C VAL A 44 -9.35 17.43 1.56
N GLU A 45 -9.18 17.86 0.30
CA GLU A 45 -9.64 19.16 -0.18
C GLU A 45 -11.17 19.28 -0.18
N ASP A 46 -11.88 18.21 -0.54
CA ASP A 46 -13.35 18.18 -0.53
C ASP A 46 -13.95 17.99 0.88
N GLY A 47 -13.10 17.69 1.87
CA GLY A 47 -13.46 17.51 3.27
C GLY A 47 -14.04 16.13 3.61
N THR A 48 -14.00 15.16 2.70
CA THR A 48 -14.38 13.75 2.93
C THR A 48 -13.43 13.10 3.91
N LEU A 49 -12.15 13.47 3.87
CA LEU A 49 -11.09 12.89 4.67
C LEU A 49 -10.40 13.95 5.51
N SER A 50 -10.06 13.63 6.76
CA SER A 50 -9.25 14.53 7.57
C SER A 50 -7.78 14.43 7.20
N PRO A 51 -6.97 15.49 7.36
CA PRO A 51 -5.53 15.41 7.09
C PRO A 51 -4.80 14.32 7.89
N VAL A 52 -5.31 13.98 9.08
CA VAL A 52 -4.76 12.92 9.92
C VAL A 52 -5.05 11.55 9.31
N ASP A 53 -6.30 11.31 8.90
CA ASP A 53 -6.69 10.06 8.24
C ASP A 53 -5.92 9.89 6.90
N ALA A 54 -5.65 10.99 6.18
CA ALA A 54 -4.88 10.94 4.93
C ALA A 54 -3.45 10.47 5.18
N THR A 55 -2.85 10.97 6.25
CA THR A 55 -1.51 10.56 6.67
C THR A 55 -1.51 9.09 7.05
N ASP A 56 -2.52 8.62 7.78
CA ASP A 56 -2.65 7.22 8.18
C ASP A 56 -2.85 6.30 6.95
N ILE A 57 -3.60 6.74 5.92
CA ILE A 57 -3.75 6.02 4.64
C ILE A 57 -2.41 5.97 3.89
N VAL A 58 -1.77 7.11 3.64
CA VAL A 58 -0.54 7.19 2.82
C VAL A 58 0.64 6.47 3.50
N THR A 59 0.63 6.34 4.82
CA THR A 59 1.64 5.57 5.57
C THR A 59 1.29 4.09 5.76
N GLY A 60 0.17 3.62 5.19
CA GLY A 60 -0.24 2.22 5.23
C GLY A 60 -0.68 1.73 6.61
N LYS A 61 -1.08 2.62 7.51
CA LYS A 61 -1.35 2.29 8.92
C LYS A 61 -2.63 1.46 9.14
N TYR A 62 -3.47 1.31 8.12
CA TYR A 62 -4.73 0.58 8.20
C TYR A 62 -4.63 -0.91 7.80
N TRP A 63 -3.41 -1.43 7.59
CA TRP A 63 -3.11 -2.86 7.42
C TRP A 63 -2.86 -3.59 8.74
#